data_AF-A0A4R6IB19-F1
#
_entry.id   AF-A0A4R6IB19-F1
#
_cell.length_a   1.000
_cell.length_b   1.000
_cell.length_c   1.000
_cell.angle_alpha   90.00
_cell.angle_beta   90.00
_cell.angle_gamma   90.00
#
_symmetry.space_group_name_H-M   'P 1'
#
loop_
_entity.id
_entity.type
_entity.pdbx_description
1 polymer ?
#
loop_
_entity_poly.entity_id
_entity_poly.type
_entity_poly.pdbx_seq_one_letter_code
_entity_poly.pdbx_strand_id
1 'polypeptide(L)'
;MNQPNKKSKKAINNDDTFINDAIPFKKMYVIDENGENLGIMPKNEALDLANSKRKDLFLIRVDPRPIARILDYGKYKYQSKKKEKELKEKQTTIKNRQIRLTPLIGENDLKNKAKKTREFLLEGDRVKISLKFRGRELAHQEIGHETLKRFFALIEDVAKIDKDRTLNAGKFLDMIIHPDKKKIAKYQKEEQINKGDHDAKNED
;
A
#
# COMPACT_ATOMS: atom_id res chain seq x y z
N MET A 1 -25.25 -52.17 8.68
CA MET A 1 -24.93 -51.53 7.38
C MET A 1 -24.10 -50.28 7.65
N ASN A 2 -22.78 -50.39 7.51
CA ASN A 2 -21.87 -49.25 7.73
C ASN A 2 -21.85 -48.37 6.47
N GLN A 3 -22.26 -47.12 6.59
CA GLN A 3 -22.14 -46.14 5.51
C GLN A 3 -20.66 -45.73 5.34
N PRO A 4 -20.11 -45.67 4.11
CA PRO A 4 -18.73 -45.26 3.90
C PRO A 4 -18.57 -43.75 4.12
N ASN A 5 -17.64 -43.41 5.02
CA ASN A 5 -17.25 -42.06 5.39
C ASN A 5 -16.61 -41.31 4.19
N LYS A 6 -17.39 -40.46 3.51
CA LYS A 6 -16.88 -39.54 2.47
C LYS A 6 -15.98 -38.48 3.13
N LYS A 7 -14.67 -38.71 3.14
CA LYS A 7 -13.67 -37.66 3.46
C LYS A 7 -13.90 -36.46 2.53
N SER A 8 -14.22 -35.30 3.11
CA SER A 8 -14.40 -34.05 2.39
C SER A 8 -13.09 -33.66 1.70
N LYS A 9 -13.11 -33.50 0.37
CA LYS A 9 -11.96 -32.96 -0.37
C LYS A 9 -11.88 -31.46 -0.08
N LYS A 10 -10.85 -31.03 0.65
CA LYS A 10 -10.51 -29.62 0.86
C LYS A 10 -10.32 -28.95 -0.52
N ALA A 11 -10.95 -27.78 -0.74
CA ALA A 11 -10.76 -27.02 -1.96
C ALA A 11 -9.29 -26.57 -2.06
N ILE A 12 -8.64 -26.87 -3.18
CA ILE A 12 -7.24 -26.50 -3.44
C ILE A 12 -7.24 -25.08 -3.98
N ASN A 13 -6.50 -24.18 -3.34
CA ASN A 13 -6.44 -22.77 -3.73
C ASN A 13 -5.16 -22.48 -4.54
N ASN A 14 -5.13 -21.36 -5.27
CA ASN A 14 -3.95 -20.94 -6.04
C ASN A 14 -2.75 -20.55 -5.15
N ASP A 15 -2.97 -20.28 -3.86
CA ASP A 15 -1.91 -19.95 -2.90
C ASP A 15 -1.15 -21.19 -2.39
N ASP A 16 -1.70 -22.38 -2.62
CA ASP A 16 -1.08 -23.64 -2.23
C ASP A 16 0.07 -23.97 -3.20
N THR A 17 1.27 -24.15 -2.66
CA THR A 17 2.46 -24.51 -3.44
C THR A 17 2.54 -26.03 -3.59
N PHE A 18 2.31 -26.55 -4.81
CA PHE A 18 2.52 -27.97 -5.12
C PHE A 18 3.68 -28.16 -6.10
N ILE A 19 4.55 -29.10 -5.77
CA ILE A 19 5.77 -29.41 -6.53
C ILE A 19 5.88 -30.92 -6.68
N ASN A 20 6.33 -31.39 -7.85
CA ASN A 20 6.60 -32.79 -8.16
C ASN A 20 5.44 -33.71 -7.73
N ASP A 21 5.72 -34.70 -6.89
CA ASP A 21 4.73 -35.66 -6.41
C ASP A 21 3.61 -35.06 -5.58
N ALA A 22 3.79 -33.87 -4.99
CA ALA A 22 2.76 -33.21 -4.22
C ALA A 22 1.58 -32.73 -5.09
N ILE A 23 1.74 -32.66 -6.42
CA ILE A 23 0.67 -32.19 -7.32
C ILE A 23 -0.51 -33.17 -7.30
N PRO A 24 -1.73 -32.75 -6.91
CA PRO A 24 -2.87 -33.65 -6.71
C PRO A 24 -3.63 -33.99 -8.01
N PHE A 25 -3.27 -33.36 -9.13
CA PHE A 25 -3.96 -33.50 -10.41
C PHE A 25 -3.35 -34.63 -11.25
N LYS A 26 -4.21 -35.45 -11.88
CA LYS A 26 -3.78 -36.55 -12.76
C LYS A 26 -3.37 -36.09 -14.16
N LYS A 27 -3.96 -34.99 -14.64
CA LYS A 27 -3.68 -34.37 -15.94
C LYS A 27 -3.62 -32.86 -15.76
N MET A 28 -2.69 -32.21 -16.44
CA MET A 28 -2.50 -30.75 -16.38
C MET A 28 -1.89 -30.23 -17.68
N TYR A 29 -2.04 -28.94 -17.91
CA TYR A 29 -1.27 -28.23 -18.94
C TYR A 29 0.17 -28.08 -18.47
N VAL A 30 1.13 -28.38 -19.32
CA VAL A 30 2.55 -28.30 -18.98
C VAL A 30 3.24 -27.28 -19.87
N ILE A 31 3.97 -26.38 -19.21
CA ILE A 31 4.84 -25.40 -19.85
C ILE A 31 6.28 -25.85 -19.58
N ASP A 32 7.12 -25.82 -20.61
CA ASP A 32 8.52 -26.18 -20.48
C ASP A 32 9.35 -25.09 -19.76
N GLU A 33 10.66 -25.30 -19.71
CA GLU A 33 11.59 -24.34 -19.09
C GLU A 33 11.74 -23.04 -19.88
N ASN A 34 11.60 -23.10 -21.20
CA ASN A 34 11.75 -21.98 -22.14
C ASN A 34 10.47 -21.14 -22.25
N GLY A 35 9.35 -21.65 -21.72
CA GLY A 35 8.03 -21.00 -21.81
C GLY A 35 7.17 -21.54 -22.95
N GLU A 36 7.60 -22.60 -23.63
CA GLU A 36 6.83 -23.30 -24.65
C GLU A 36 5.71 -24.13 -24.01
N ASN A 37 4.52 -24.07 -24.61
CA ASN A 37 3.38 -24.83 -24.15
C ASN A 37 3.42 -26.24 -24.76
N LEU A 38 3.60 -27.26 -23.91
CA LEU A 38 3.63 -28.67 -24.30
C LEU A 38 2.22 -29.29 -24.34
N GLY A 39 1.19 -28.53 -23.95
CA GLY A 39 -0.20 -28.97 -23.95
C GLY A 39 -0.58 -29.79 -22.72
N ILE A 40 -1.67 -30.55 -22.83
CA ILE A 40 -2.20 -31.37 -21.74
C ILE A 40 -1.50 -32.71 -21.73
N MET A 41 -0.91 -33.08 -20.60
CA MET A 41 -0.30 -34.40 -20.39
C MET A 41 -0.63 -34.98 -19.01
N PRO A 42 -0.49 -36.31 -18.83
CA PRO A 42 -0.56 -36.96 -17.53
C PRO A 42 0.55 -36.49 -16.59
N LYS A 43 0.29 -36.52 -15.27
CA LYS A 43 1.27 -36.16 -14.23
C LYS A 43 2.58 -36.93 -14.36
N ASN A 44 2.51 -38.24 -14.60
CA ASN A 44 3.70 -39.09 -14.67
C ASN A 44 4.62 -38.67 -15.81
N GLU A 45 4.06 -38.45 -17.01
CA GLU A 45 4.82 -37.97 -18.17
C GLU A 45 5.45 -36.59 -17.93
N ALA A 46 4.71 -35.69 -17.26
CA ALA A 46 5.22 -34.38 -16.87
C ALA A 46 6.39 -34.47 -15.86
N LEU A 47 6.31 -35.41 -14.91
CA LEU A 47 7.37 -35.68 -13.93
C LEU A 47 8.61 -36.27 -14.60
N ASP A 48 8.43 -37.23 -15.50
CA ASP A 48 9.52 -37.84 -16.26
C ASP A 48 10.25 -36.79 -17.11
N LEU A 49 9.50 -35.89 -17.74
CA LEU A 49 10.07 -34.78 -18.50
C LEU A 49 10.85 -33.81 -17.62
N ALA A 50 10.32 -33.45 -16.45
CA ALA A 50 11.02 -32.61 -15.48
C ALA A 50 12.32 -33.28 -14.98
N ASN A 51 12.26 -34.57 -14.65
CA ASN A 51 13.40 -35.37 -14.20
C ASN A 51 14.48 -35.50 -15.27
N SER A 52 14.10 -35.73 -16.54
CA SER A 52 15.05 -35.81 -17.66
C SER A 52 15.86 -34.52 -17.83
N LYS A 53 15.24 -33.38 -17.49
CA LYS A 53 15.84 -32.04 -17.52
C LYS A 53 16.50 -31.64 -16.19
N ARG A 54 16.50 -32.53 -15.19
CA ARG A 54 16.97 -32.27 -13.81
C ARG A 54 16.33 -31.02 -13.19
N LYS A 55 15.03 -30.85 -13.41
CA LYS A 55 14.20 -29.73 -12.94
C LYS A 55 13.00 -30.24 -12.16
N ASP A 56 12.29 -29.30 -11.54
CA ASP A 56 11.05 -29.57 -10.83
C ASP A 56 9.83 -29.28 -11.69
N LEU A 57 8.76 -30.03 -11.47
CA LEU A 57 7.43 -29.73 -11.97
C LEU A 57 6.70 -28.91 -10.90
N PHE A 58 6.46 -27.62 -11.16
CA PHE A 58 5.78 -26.72 -10.23
C PHE A 58 4.39 -26.34 -10.73
N LEU A 59 3.36 -26.52 -9.89
CA LEU A 59 2.00 -26.09 -10.21
C LEU A 59 1.85 -24.57 -10.03
N ILE A 60 1.63 -23.84 -11.12
CA ILE A 60 1.49 -22.38 -11.11
C ILE A 60 0.06 -21.96 -10.79
N ARG A 61 -0.92 -22.69 -11.32
CA ARG A 61 -2.32 -22.27 -11.32
C ARG A 61 -3.25 -23.49 -11.28
N VAL A 62 -4.37 -23.37 -10.58
CA VAL A 62 -5.38 -24.43 -10.44
C VAL A 62 -6.62 -24.14 -11.30
N ASP A 63 -7.11 -22.89 -11.29
CA ASP A 63 -8.36 -22.47 -11.94
C ASP A 63 -8.09 -21.48 -13.08
N PRO A 64 -8.68 -21.59 -14.30
CA PRO A 64 -9.78 -22.48 -14.70
C PRO A 64 -9.35 -23.92 -15.05
N ARG A 65 -8.06 -24.16 -15.23
CA ARG A 65 -7.46 -25.48 -15.48
C ARG A 65 -6.09 -25.55 -14.81
N PRO A 66 -5.66 -26.74 -14.34
CA PRO A 66 -4.36 -26.88 -13.70
C PRO A 66 -3.24 -26.68 -14.73
N ILE A 67 -2.32 -25.76 -14.44
CA ILE A 67 -1.15 -25.45 -15.25
C ILE A 67 0.10 -25.64 -14.39
N ALA A 68 0.99 -26.50 -14.85
CA ALA A 68 2.31 -26.72 -14.27
C ALA A 68 3.41 -26.23 -15.21
N ARG A 69 4.56 -25.88 -14.64
CA ARG A 69 5.75 -25.47 -15.38
C ARG A 69 6.96 -26.23 -14.89
N ILE A 70 7.82 -26.59 -15.83
CA ILE A 70 9.10 -27.22 -15.56
C ILE A 70 10.13 -26.13 -15.30
N LEU A 71 10.66 -26.06 -14.08
CA LEU A 71 11.63 -25.05 -13.67
C LEU A 71 12.47 -25.52 -12.47
N ASP A 72 13.58 -24.84 -12.20
CA ASP A 72 14.30 -25.00 -10.93
C ASP A 72 13.55 -24.23 -9.85
N TYR A 73 12.89 -24.94 -8.94
CA TYR A 73 12.05 -24.31 -7.92
C TYR A 73 12.87 -23.52 -6.91
N GLY A 74 14.08 -23.99 -6.56
CA GLY A 74 14.99 -23.30 -5.64
C GLY A 74 15.37 -21.93 -6.18
N LYS A 75 15.81 -21.86 -7.44
CA LYS A 75 16.16 -20.62 -8.13
C LYS A 75 14.94 -19.71 -8.30
N TYR A 76 13.79 -20.27 -8.68
CA TYR A 76 12.55 -19.50 -8.82
C TYR A 76 12.12 -18.87 -7.49
N LYS A 77 12.12 -19.63 -6.40
CA LYS A 77 11.76 -19.13 -5.06
C LYS A 77 12.70 -18.01 -4.61
N TYR A 78 14.00 -18.14 -4.87
CA TYR A 78 14.96 -17.07 -4.58
C TYR A 78 14.68 -15.80 -5.39
N GLN A 79 14.46 -15.93 -6.70
CA GLN A 79 14.16 -14.79 -7.56
C GLN A 79 12.84 -14.11 -7.20
N SER A 80 11.79 -14.89 -6.93
CA SER A 80 10.49 -14.36 -6.49
C SER A 80 10.63 -13.61 -5.17
N LYS A 81 11.33 -14.17 -4.17
CA LYS A 81 11.62 -13.47 -2.91
C LYS A 81 12.43 -12.19 -3.12
N LYS A 82 13.42 -12.20 -4.00
CA LYS A 82 14.23 -11.02 -4.32
C LYS A 82 13.36 -9.93 -4.96
N LYS A 83 12.54 -10.28 -5.95
CA LYS A 83 11.58 -9.37 -6.58
C LYS A 83 10.56 -8.83 -5.60
N GLU A 84 10.01 -9.67 -4.73
CA GLU A 84 9.09 -9.24 -3.67
C GLU A 84 9.75 -8.26 -2.70
N LYS A 85 11.02 -8.51 -2.33
CA LYS A 85 11.78 -7.60 -1.47
C LYS A 85 12.02 -6.26 -2.17
N GLU A 86 12.46 -6.27 -3.42
CA GLU A 86 12.65 -5.06 -4.22
C GLU A 86 11.34 -4.27 -4.38
N LEU A 87 10.21 -4.97 -4.59
CA LEU A 87 8.88 -4.35 -4.67
C LEU A 87 8.46 -3.72 -3.34
N LYS A 88 8.69 -4.42 -2.22
CA LYS A 88 8.40 -3.91 -0.87
C LYS A 88 9.29 -2.72 -0.51
N GLU A 89 10.56 -2.75 -0.89
CA GLU A 89 11.50 -1.64 -0.68
C GLU A 89 11.13 -0.42 -1.52
N LYS A 90 10.66 -0.62 -2.76
CA LYS A 90 10.18 0.46 -3.63
C LYS A 90 8.79 0.98 -3.26
N GLN A 91 8.03 0.24 -2.47
CA GLN A 91 6.71 0.67 -2.03
C GLN A 91 6.84 1.86 -1.08
N THR A 92 6.39 3.03 -1.52
CA THR A 92 6.31 4.22 -0.67
C THR A 92 5.40 3.94 0.52
N THR A 93 5.99 3.81 1.71
CA THR A 93 5.24 3.57 2.94
C THR A 93 4.60 4.86 3.39
N ILE A 94 3.31 5.03 3.10
CA ILE A 94 2.52 6.16 3.59
C ILE A 94 2.25 5.94 5.08
N LYS A 95 2.81 6.78 5.97
CA LYS A 95 2.50 6.71 7.39
C LYS A 95 1.25 7.53 7.69
N ASN A 96 0.45 7.05 8.64
CA ASN A 96 -0.69 7.80 9.15
C ASN A 96 -0.23 8.59 10.39
N ARG A 97 -0.19 9.92 10.29
CA ARG A 97 0.13 10.82 11.39
C ARG A 97 -1.13 11.45 11.95
N GLN A 98 -1.10 11.84 13.23
CA GLN A 98 -2.20 12.58 13.86
C GLN A 98 -1.69 13.87 14.49
N ILE A 99 -2.37 14.98 14.21
CA ILE A 99 -2.16 16.28 14.84
C ILE A 99 -3.39 16.64 15.65
N ARG A 100 -3.19 17.11 16.88
CA ARG A 100 -4.28 17.53 17.78
C ARG A 100 -4.36 19.04 17.90
N LEU A 101 -5.56 19.56 17.73
CA LEU A 101 -5.91 20.98 17.90
C LEU A 101 -6.97 21.15 18.98
N THR A 102 -7.11 22.39 19.44
CA THR A 102 -8.16 22.84 20.35
C THR A 102 -8.92 23.99 19.68
N PRO A 103 -10.23 24.20 19.96
CA PRO A 103 -11.02 25.25 19.32
C PRO A 103 -10.39 26.65 19.42
N LEU A 104 -9.88 27.00 20.61
CA LEU A 104 -9.28 28.31 20.93
C LEU A 104 -7.74 28.29 20.85
N ILE A 105 -7.17 27.59 19.87
CA ILE A 105 -5.73 27.58 19.63
C ILE A 105 -5.23 28.98 19.24
N GLY A 106 -4.12 29.43 19.84
CA GLY A 106 -3.49 30.69 19.46
C GLY A 106 -2.83 30.63 18.08
N GLU A 107 -2.72 31.78 17.40
CA GLU A 107 -2.21 31.83 16.02
C GLU A 107 -0.80 31.26 15.86
N ASN A 108 0.09 31.53 16.81
CA ASN A 108 1.47 31.02 16.75
C ASN A 108 1.51 29.49 16.87
N ASP A 109 0.71 28.88 17.77
CA ASP A 109 0.63 27.42 17.90
C ASP A 109 -0.02 26.80 16.64
N LEU A 110 -1.03 27.47 16.07
CA LEU A 110 -1.67 27.06 14.82
C LEU A 110 -0.64 27.00 13.68
N LYS A 111 0.16 28.07 13.50
CA LYS A 111 1.22 28.15 12.48
C LYS A 111 2.30 27.09 12.69
N ASN A 112 2.74 26.87 13.92
CA ASN A 112 3.74 25.84 14.24
C ASN A 112 3.25 24.43 13.91
N LYS A 113 1.99 24.12 14.24
CA LYS A 113 1.38 22.83 13.89
C LYS A 113 1.14 22.69 12.39
N ALA A 114 0.82 23.77 11.69
CA ALA A 114 0.69 23.79 10.24
C ALA A 114 2.05 23.50 9.57
N LYS A 115 3.15 24.13 10.03
CA LYS A 115 4.51 23.85 9.55
C LYS A 115 4.89 22.37 9.72
N LYS A 116 4.66 21.80 10.91
CA LYS A 116 4.90 20.38 11.16
C LYS A 116 4.03 19.46 10.29
N THR A 117 2.79 19.86 10.04
CA THR A 117 1.88 19.11 9.17
C THR A 117 2.35 19.15 7.72
N ARG A 118 2.84 20.30 7.26
CA ARG A 118 3.45 20.47 5.94
C ARG A 118 4.67 19.57 5.78
N GLU A 119 5.55 19.50 6.78
CA GLU A 119 6.69 18.57 6.76
C GLU A 119 6.24 17.12 6.53
N PHE A 120 5.23 16.65 7.28
CA PHE A 120 4.66 15.31 7.08
C PHE A 120 4.08 15.11 5.66
N LEU A 121 3.38 16.11 5.12
CA LEU A 121 2.84 16.02 3.77
C LEU A 121 3.93 15.98 2.70
N LEU A 122 5.02 16.73 2.88
CA LEU A 122 6.17 16.70 1.97
C LEU A 122 6.90 15.35 2.00
N GLU A 123 6.91 14.67 3.16
CA GLU A 123 7.38 13.28 3.29
C GLU A 123 6.45 12.25 2.62
N GLY A 124 5.23 12.65 2.26
CA GLY A 124 4.24 11.77 1.65
C GLY A 124 3.28 11.11 2.65
N ASP A 125 3.29 11.52 3.93
CA ASP A 125 2.43 10.97 4.97
C ASP A 125 0.98 11.47 4.86
N ARG A 126 0.04 10.64 5.30
CA ARG A 126 -1.37 11.01 5.46
C ARG A 126 -1.57 11.56 6.87
N VAL A 127 -2.24 12.70 6.99
CA VAL A 127 -2.41 13.38 8.29
C VAL A 127 -3.88 13.45 8.67
N LYS A 128 -4.18 12.96 9.88
CA LYS A 128 -5.46 13.17 10.56
C LYS A 128 -5.33 14.36 11.51
N ILE A 129 -6.05 15.44 11.20
CA ILE A 129 -6.17 16.60 12.07
C ILE A 129 -7.39 16.38 12.97
N SER A 130 -7.19 16.41 14.28
CA SER A 130 -8.21 16.09 15.27
C SER A 130 -8.36 17.24 16.25
N LEU A 131 -9.50 17.92 16.18
CA LEU A 131 -9.82 19.03 17.07
C LEU A 131 -10.67 18.52 18.23
N LYS A 132 -10.14 18.63 19.45
CA LYS A 132 -10.81 18.14 20.67
C LYS A 132 -11.68 19.24 21.27
N PHE A 133 -12.99 19.02 21.34
CA PHE A 133 -13.89 19.86 22.11
C PHE A 133 -13.84 19.52 23.60
N ARG A 134 -13.96 20.52 24.47
CA ARG A 134 -14.15 20.36 25.91
C ARG A 134 -15.60 20.62 26.28
N GLY A 135 -16.36 19.57 26.62
CA GLY A 135 -17.68 19.63 27.26
C GLY A 135 -18.61 20.72 26.71
N ARG A 136 -18.64 21.88 27.37
CA ARG A 136 -19.44 23.06 27.00
C ARG A 136 -19.16 23.62 25.60
N GLU A 137 -17.98 23.36 25.04
CA GLU A 137 -17.57 23.80 23.70
C GLU A 137 -18.28 23.03 22.57
N LEU A 138 -18.92 21.88 22.86
CA LEU A 138 -19.68 21.13 21.86
C LEU A 138 -20.90 21.89 21.32
N ALA A 139 -21.42 22.86 22.08
CA ALA A 139 -22.48 23.75 21.62
C ALA A 139 -21.99 24.75 20.56
N HIS A 140 -20.68 24.99 20.46
CA HIS A 140 -20.06 25.93 19.54
C HIS A 140 -19.17 25.21 18.53
N GLN A 141 -19.76 24.25 17.80
CA GLN A 141 -19.05 23.52 16.74
C GLN A 141 -18.50 24.47 15.67
N GLU A 142 -19.20 25.57 15.39
CA GLU A 142 -18.79 26.61 14.45
C GLU A 142 -17.35 27.10 14.69
N ILE A 143 -16.92 27.23 15.95
CA ILE A 143 -15.54 27.64 16.28
C ILE A 143 -14.54 26.57 15.83
N GLY A 144 -14.85 25.28 16.03
CA GLY A 144 -14.04 24.20 15.48
C GLY A 144 -14.08 24.16 13.94
N HIS A 145 -15.24 24.50 13.37
CA HIS A 145 -15.45 24.70 11.94
C HIS A 145 -14.81 25.99 11.39
N GLU A 146 -14.30 26.87 12.23
CA GLU A 146 -13.47 27.97 11.75
C GLU A 146 -11.99 27.60 11.88
N THR A 147 -11.60 27.04 13.02
CA THR A 147 -10.21 26.68 13.33
C THR A 147 -9.62 25.69 12.33
N LEU A 148 -10.32 24.61 11.95
CA LEU A 148 -9.76 23.70 10.91
C LEU A 148 -9.72 24.34 9.51
N LYS A 149 -10.59 25.32 9.22
CA LYS A 149 -10.60 26.02 7.93
C LYS A 149 -9.38 26.93 7.82
N ARG A 150 -9.13 27.71 8.89
CA ARG A 150 -7.90 28.51 9.03
C ARG A 150 -6.66 27.62 8.99
N PHE A 151 -6.68 26.47 9.67
CA PHE A 151 -5.56 25.52 9.64
C PHE A 151 -5.31 24.97 8.24
N PHE A 152 -6.36 24.56 7.52
CA PHE A 152 -6.22 24.00 6.18
C PHE A 152 -5.70 25.04 5.18
N ALA A 153 -6.15 26.30 5.27
CA ALA A 153 -5.66 27.39 4.41
C ALA A 153 -4.13 27.58 4.50
N LEU A 154 -3.51 27.29 5.65
CA LEU A 154 -2.06 27.39 5.84
C LEU A 154 -1.25 26.27 5.16
N ILE A 155 -1.91 25.20 4.70
CA ILE A 155 -1.28 24.01 4.10
C ILE A 155 -1.94 23.58 2.78
N GLU A 156 -2.88 24.37 2.26
CA GLU A 156 -3.67 24.06 1.07
C GLU A 156 -2.81 23.90 -0.18
N ASP A 157 -1.69 24.59 -0.23
CA ASP A 157 -0.68 24.58 -1.28
C ASP A 157 0.16 23.29 -1.33
N VAL A 158 0.02 22.38 -0.37
CA VAL A 158 0.66 21.05 -0.40
C VAL A 158 -0.31 19.90 -0.13
N ALA A 159 -1.55 20.21 0.28
CA ALA A 159 -2.53 19.25 0.75
C ALA A 159 -3.78 19.16 -0.14
N LYS A 160 -4.43 18.00 -0.08
CA LYS A 160 -5.78 17.77 -0.56
C LYS A 160 -6.61 17.09 0.52
N ILE A 161 -7.87 17.52 0.65
CA ILE A 161 -8.82 16.92 1.59
C ILE A 161 -9.23 15.55 1.05
N ASP A 162 -9.09 14.53 1.89
CA ASP A 162 -9.56 13.17 1.61
C ASP A 162 -10.92 12.93 2.27
N LYS A 163 -10.99 13.22 3.57
CA LYS A 163 -12.23 13.21 4.34
C LYS A 163 -12.43 14.56 4.99
N ASP A 164 -13.54 15.20 4.66
CA ASP A 164 -13.93 16.47 5.26
C ASP A 164 -14.30 16.29 6.74
N ARG A 165 -14.71 17.40 7.35
CA ARG A 165 -14.88 17.57 8.80
C ARG A 165 -16.01 16.72 9.31
N THR A 166 -15.64 15.70 10.07
CA THR A 166 -16.58 14.74 10.65
C THR A 166 -16.49 14.79 12.16
N LEU A 167 -17.62 14.96 12.84
CA LEU A 167 -17.69 14.85 14.28
C LEU A 167 -17.66 13.36 14.68
N ASN A 168 -16.59 12.96 15.36
CA ASN A 168 -16.39 11.61 15.85
C ASN A 168 -16.58 11.54 17.38
N ALA A 169 -17.32 10.52 17.81
CA ALA A 169 -17.59 10.21 19.21
C ALA A 169 -18.12 11.39 20.05
N GLY A 170 -18.79 12.36 19.39
CA GLY A 170 -19.35 13.56 20.02
C GLY A 170 -18.32 14.42 20.76
N LYS A 171 -17.03 14.31 20.44
CA LYS A 171 -15.93 15.00 21.17
C LYS A 171 -14.81 15.51 20.27
N PHE A 172 -14.63 14.90 19.10
CA PHE A 172 -13.54 15.24 18.18
C PHE A 172 -14.09 15.64 16.83
N LEU A 173 -13.69 16.80 16.32
CA LEU A 173 -13.90 17.17 14.93
C LEU A 173 -12.64 16.78 14.14
N ASP A 174 -12.76 15.74 13.33
CA ASP A 174 -11.63 15.20 12.58
C ASP A 174 -11.71 15.60 11.10
N MET A 175 -10.56 15.91 10.52
CA MET A 175 -10.35 16.10 9.08
C MET A 175 -9.16 15.22 8.66
N ILE A 176 -9.26 14.57 7.51
CA ILE A 176 -8.17 13.74 6.97
C ILE A 176 -7.70 14.36 5.66
N ILE A 177 -6.39 14.58 5.59
CA ILE A 177 -5.72 15.16 4.43
C ILE A 177 -4.61 14.24 3.94
N HIS A 178 -4.31 14.34 2.65
CA HIS A 178 -3.23 13.63 1.99
C HIS A 178 -2.38 14.60 1.15
N PRO A 179 -1.14 14.22 0.84
CA PRO A 179 -0.26 15.05 0.03
C PRO A 179 -0.76 15.15 -1.41
N ASP A 180 -0.81 16.36 -1.95
CA ASP A 180 -1.10 16.58 -3.36
C ASP A 180 0.21 16.69 -4.15
N LYS A 181 0.55 15.61 -4.88
CA LYS A 181 1.79 15.55 -5.67
C LYS A 181 1.95 16.74 -6.63
N LYS A 182 0.85 17.24 -7.22
CA LYS A 182 0.90 18.37 -8.16
C LYS A 182 1.25 19.66 -7.42
N LYS A 183 0.58 19.91 -6.29
CA LYS A 183 0.81 21.13 -5.52
C LYS A 183 2.17 21.13 -4.83
N ILE A 184 2.62 19.99 -4.31
CA ILE A 184 3.96 19.81 -3.73
C ILE A 184 5.06 20.10 -4.76
N ALA A 185 4.92 19.60 -5.99
CA ALA A 185 5.89 19.88 -7.05
C ALA A 185 5.96 21.38 -7.41
N LYS A 186 4.82 22.08 -7.35
CA LYS A 186 4.77 23.53 -7.54
C LYS A 186 5.46 24.27 -6.38
N TYR A 187 5.10 23.93 -5.14
CA TYR A 187 5.70 24.48 -3.93
C TYR A 187 7.23 24.31 -3.90
N GLN A 188 7.74 23.12 -4.23
CA GLN A 188 9.17 22.84 -4.27
C GLN A 188 9.92 23.64 -5.35
N LYS A 189 9.27 23.97 -6.47
CA LYS A 189 9.85 24.84 -7.50
C LYS A 189 9.93 26.29 -7.04
N GLU A 190 8.88 26.79 -6.40
CA GLU A 190 8.82 28.16 -5.87
C GLU A 190 9.85 28.38 -4.74
N GLU A 191 10.04 27.41 -3.85
CA GLU A 191 11.06 27.45 -2.79
C GLU A 191 12.50 27.43 -3.33
N GLN A 192 12.77 26.76 -4.46
CA GLN A 192 14.09 26.76 -5.08
C GLN A 192 14.43 28.09 -5.74
N ILE A 193 13.43 28.76 -6.34
CA ILE A 193 13.58 30.09 -6.94
C ILE A 193 13.88 31.14 -5.85
N ASN A 194 13.12 31.12 -4.75
CA ASN A 194 13.30 32.08 -3.66
C ASN A 194 14.65 31.95 -2.92
N LYS A 195 15.27 30.77 -2.93
CA LYS A 195 16.64 30.60 -2.40
C LYS A 195 17.72 31.14 -3.33
N GLY A 196 17.54 31.02 -4.65
CA GLY A 196 18.49 31.57 -5.64
C GLY A 196 18.59 33.10 -5.62
N ASP A 197 17.52 33.81 -5.30
CA ASP A 197 17.51 35.28 -5.19
C ASP A 197 18.15 35.81 -3.89
N HIS A 198 18.32 34.97 -2.87
CA HIS A 198 18.89 35.37 -1.57
C HIS A 198 20.42 35.29 -1.55
N ASP A 199 21.02 34.42 -2.37
CA ASP A 199 22.48 34.33 -2.52
C ASP A 199 23.04 35.46 -3.42
N ALA A 200 22.26 35.98 -4.37
CA ALA A 200 22.66 37.05 -5.28
C ALA A 200 22.69 38.47 -4.66
N LYS A 201 22.27 38.64 -3.40
CA LYS A 201 22.21 39.94 -2.70
C LYS A 201 23.24 40.13 -1.59
N ASN A 202 24.12 39.15 -1.38
CA ASN A 202 25.19 39.21 -0.36
C ASN A 202 26.60 39.32 -0.98
N GLU A 203 26.72 39.61 -2.27
CA GLU A 203 28.02 39.77 -2.96
C GLU A 203 28.34 41.22 -3.42
N ASP A 204 27.55 42.23 -3.02
CA ASP A 204 27.87 43.66 -3.21
C ASP A 204 28.04 44.40 -1.87
#